data_AF-A0A9E2V8E3-F1
#
_entry.id   AF-A0A9E2V8E3-F1
#
_cell.length_a   1.000
_cell.length_b   1.000
_cell.length_c   1.000
_cell.angle_alpha   90.00
_cell.angle_beta   90.00
_cell.angle_gamma   90.00
#
_symmetry.space_group_name_H-M   'P 1'
#
loop_
_entity.id
_entity.type
_entity.pdbx_description
1 polymer ?
#
loop_
_entity_poly.entity_id
_entity_poly.type
_entity_poly.pdbx_seq_one_letter_code
_entity_poly.pdbx_strand_id
1 'polypeptide(L)'
;MEETSISEFKMKGMRFQYWFTVFAAIPLGVAIILFPEFTRNLFNWKEQDRLIFGISGSVYLAFGTLSLLGLKDPVKWSPILLLQFVYKVTWFMAVVGLMAKRGELELSSASYLIIGYAAMVAGDLWAVPWGYLLKSRAESGAGLKASR
;
A
#
# COMPACT_ATOMS: atom_id res chain seq x y z
N MET A 1 -11.78 -4.47 30.06
CA MET A 1 -11.00 -4.28 28.84
C MET A 1 -11.72 -5.03 27.74
N GLU A 2 -12.48 -4.32 26.92
CA GLU A 2 -13.23 -4.93 25.82
C GLU A 2 -12.22 -5.22 24.71
N GLU A 3 -11.74 -6.46 24.62
CA GLU A 3 -11.02 -6.93 23.45
C GLU A 3 -11.88 -6.58 22.23
N THR A 4 -11.39 -5.65 21.41
CA THR A 4 -12.07 -5.30 20.18
C THR A 4 -11.90 -6.50 19.25
N SER A 5 -12.78 -7.47 19.39
CA SER A 5 -12.81 -8.72 18.62
C SER A 5 -12.93 -8.35 17.15
N ILE A 6 -11.80 -8.34 16.43
CA ILE A 6 -11.80 -8.16 14.98
C ILE A 6 -12.45 -9.42 14.41
N SER A 7 -13.54 -9.25 13.67
CA SER A 7 -14.29 -10.37 13.12
C SER A 7 -13.42 -11.26 12.24
N GLU A 8 -13.67 -12.58 12.24
CA GLU A 8 -12.92 -13.53 11.40
C GLU A 8 -12.92 -13.15 9.92
N PHE A 9 -14.05 -12.59 9.45
CA PHE A 9 -14.17 -12.09 8.09
C PHE A 9 -13.14 -11.01 7.79
N LYS A 10 -12.96 -10.05 8.72
CA LYS A 10 -11.97 -8.98 8.58
C LYS A 10 -10.54 -9.53 8.62
N MET A 11 -10.27 -10.49 9.51
CA MET A 11 -8.98 -11.17 9.58
C MET A 11 -8.62 -11.89 8.28
N LYS A 12 -9.60 -12.59 7.66
CA LYS A 12 -9.43 -13.21 6.34
C LYS A 12 -9.15 -12.16 5.26
N GLY A 13 -9.86 -11.03 5.29
CA GLY A 13 -9.63 -9.93 4.36
C GLY A 13 -8.22 -9.33 4.47
N MET A 14 -7.73 -9.12 5.69
CA MET A 14 -6.37 -8.65 5.93
C MET A 14 -5.32 -9.63 5.40
N ARG A 15 -5.47 -10.93 5.69
CA ARG A 15 -4.57 -11.97 5.17
C ARG A 15 -4.58 -12.03 3.64
N PHE A 16 -5.75 -11.91 3.03
CA PHE A 16 -5.88 -11.83 1.58
C PHE A 16 -5.10 -10.63 1.04
N GLN A 17 -5.27 -9.44 1.62
CA GLN A 17 -4.58 -8.25 1.15
C GLN A 17 -3.06 -8.31 1.33
N TYR A 18 -2.56 -8.91 2.41
CA TYR A 18 -1.13 -9.17 2.57
C TYR A 18 -0.62 -10.15 1.52
N TRP A 19 -1.33 -11.26 1.26
CA TRP A 19 -0.94 -12.18 0.19
C TRP A 19 -0.92 -11.51 -1.17
N PHE A 20 -1.97 -10.74 -1.47
CA PHE A 20 -2.07 -9.99 -2.71
C PHE A 20 -0.90 -9.01 -2.86
N THR A 21 -0.53 -8.30 -1.79
CA THR A 21 0.66 -7.44 -1.76
C THR A 21 1.94 -8.21 -1.98
N VAL A 22 2.12 -9.37 -1.35
CA VAL A 22 3.33 -10.21 -1.51
C VAL A 22 3.51 -10.60 -2.98
N PHE A 23 2.46 -11.13 -3.61
CA PHE A 23 2.53 -11.61 -4.99
C PHE A 23 2.58 -10.50 -6.03
N ALA A 24 2.02 -9.33 -5.75
CA ALA A 24 2.10 -8.18 -6.66
C ALA A 24 3.43 -7.41 -6.49
N ALA A 25 3.78 -7.06 -5.25
CA ALA A 25 4.79 -6.07 -4.97
C ALA A 25 6.22 -6.65 -4.95
N ILE A 26 6.42 -7.90 -4.50
CA ILE A 26 7.76 -8.52 -4.53
C ILE A 26 8.22 -8.72 -5.98
N PRO A 27 7.47 -9.42 -6.85
CA PRO A 27 7.94 -9.65 -8.23
C PRO A 27 8.11 -8.35 -8.99
N LEU A 28 7.18 -7.41 -8.84
CA LEU A 28 7.28 -6.11 -9.51
C LEU A 28 8.47 -5.30 -8.98
N GLY A 29 8.69 -5.24 -7.67
CA GLY A 29 9.82 -4.54 -7.07
C GLY A 29 11.17 -5.10 -7.51
N VAL A 30 11.30 -6.43 -7.48
CA VAL A 30 12.51 -7.12 -7.98
C VAL A 30 12.72 -6.87 -9.47
N ALA A 31 11.66 -6.97 -10.27
CA ALA A 31 11.74 -6.74 -11.71
C ALA A 31 12.17 -5.30 -12.04
N ILE A 32 11.66 -4.28 -11.33
CA ILE A 32 12.06 -2.89 -11.52
C ILE A 32 13.55 -2.68 -11.17
N ILE A 33 14.02 -3.27 -10.07
CA ILE A 33 15.40 -3.08 -9.59
C ILE A 33 16.40 -3.79 -10.48
N LEU A 34 16.14 -5.05 -10.84
CA LEU A 34 17.10 -5.89 -11.57
C LEU A 34 16.96 -5.78 -13.08
N PHE A 35 15.73 -5.54 -13.57
CA PHE A 35 15.39 -5.56 -15.00
C PHE A 35 14.48 -4.38 -15.39
N PRO A 36 14.93 -3.11 -15.21
CA PRO A 36 14.08 -1.93 -15.41
C PRO A 36 13.57 -1.81 -16.85
N GLU A 37 14.40 -2.12 -17.86
CA GLU A 37 14.00 -2.03 -19.27
C GLU A 37 12.96 -3.08 -19.65
N PHE A 38 13.15 -4.33 -19.18
CA PHE A 38 12.17 -5.39 -19.35
C PHE A 38 10.83 -4.99 -18.74
N THR A 39 10.83 -4.48 -17.50
CA THR A 39 9.62 -4.08 -16.79
C THR A 39 8.90 -2.95 -17.52
N ARG A 40 9.65 -1.92 -17.94
CA ARG A 40 9.09 -0.81 -18.70
C ARG A 40 8.41 -1.29 -19.98
N ASN A 41 9.07 -2.16 -20.73
CA ASN A 41 8.55 -2.67 -22.00
C ASN A 41 7.32 -3.55 -21.79
N LEU A 42 7.32 -4.41 -20.75
CA LEU A 42 6.19 -5.27 -20.40
C LEU A 42 4.90 -4.48 -20.13
N PHE A 43 5.01 -3.33 -19.47
CA PHE A 43 3.86 -2.49 -19.13
C PHE A 43 3.66 -1.29 -20.08
N ASN A 44 4.44 -1.20 -21.15
CA ASN A 44 4.43 -0.08 -22.08
C ASN A 44 4.58 1.30 -21.38
N TRP A 45 5.42 1.35 -20.34
CA TRP A 45 5.67 2.59 -19.59
C TRP A 45 6.61 3.51 -20.36
N LYS A 46 6.41 4.82 -20.20
CA LYS A 46 7.37 5.81 -20.71
C LYS A 46 8.75 5.61 -20.10
N GLU A 47 9.75 6.14 -20.77
CA GLU A 47 11.10 6.19 -20.20
C GLU A 47 11.08 6.83 -18.81
N GLN A 48 11.70 6.14 -17.87
CA GLN A 48 11.83 6.56 -16.48
C GLN A 48 13.30 6.77 -16.19
N ASP A 49 13.60 7.78 -15.39
CA ASP A 49 14.93 7.89 -14.80
C ASP A 49 15.22 6.64 -13.98
N ARG A 50 16.37 5.99 -14.22
CA ARG A 50 16.70 4.70 -13.61
C ARG A 50 16.81 4.78 -12.09
N LEU A 51 17.33 5.89 -11.56
CA LEU A 51 17.47 6.09 -10.12
C LEU A 51 16.09 6.25 -9.48
N ILE A 52 15.24 7.10 -10.05
CA ILE A 52 13.87 7.33 -9.55
C ILE A 52 13.00 6.07 -9.69
N PHE A 53 13.15 5.33 -10.79
CA PHE A 53 12.43 4.09 -10.99
C PHE A 53 12.86 3.02 -9.98
N GLY A 54 14.16 2.92 -9.69
CA GLY A 54 14.69 2.06 -8.64
C GLY A 54 14.13 2.36 -7.24
N ILE A 55 13.85 3.63 -6.92
CA ILE A 55 13.16 4.00 -5.67
C ILE A 55 11.76 3.38 -5.62
N SER A 56 10.99 3.47 -6.71
CA SER A 56 9.66 2.84 -6.79
C SER A 56 9.73 1.33 -6.59
N GLY A 57 10.67 0.67 -7.26
CA GLY A 57 10.91 -0.77 -7.09
C GLY A 57 11.27 -1.15 -5.66
N SER A 58 12.11 -0.34 -5.00
CA SER A 58 12.52 -0.54 -3.60
C SER A 58 11.35 -0.42 -2.63
N VAL A 59 10.47 0.55 -2.84
CA VAL A 59 9.24 0.73 -2.05
C VAL A 59 8.31 -0.48 -2.21
N TYR A 60 8.12 -0.97 -3.44
CA TYR A 60 7.26 -2.14 -3.68
C TYR A 60 7.84 -3.40 -3.04
N LEU A 61 9.14 -3.61 -3.17
CA LEU A 61 9.81 -4.74 -2.54
C LEU A 61 9.66 -4.66 -1.01
N ALA A 62 9.87 -3.48 -0.40
CA ALA A 62 9.69 -3.28 1.03
C ALA A 62 8.25 -3.57 1.48
N PHE A 63 7.23 -3.09 0.76
CA PHE A 63 5.84 -3.40 1.07
C PHE A 63 5.54 -4.90 0.98
N GLY A 64 6.03 -5.57 -0.05
CA GLY A 64 5.92 -7.01 -0.21
C GLY A 64 6.58 -7.79 0.93
N THR A 65 7.83 -7.47 1.26
CA THR A 65 8.58 -8.13 2.33
C THR A 65 7.94 -7.91 3.70
N LEU A 66 7.52 -6.68 4.03
CA LEU A 66 6.83 -6.39 5.29
C LEU A 66 5.46 -7.06 5.37
N SER A 67 4.78 -7.26 4.23
CA SER A 67 3.52 -8.00 4.19
C SER A 67 3.66 -9.47 4.58
N LEU A 68 4.84 -10.08 4.42
CA LEU A 68 5.13 -11.42 4.96
C LEU A 68 5.04 -11.46 6.49
N LEU A 69 5.41 -10.36 7.17
CA LEU A 69 5.25 -10.24 8.62
C LEU A 69 3.78 -10.08 9.00
N GLY A 70 3.01 -9.36 8.17
CA GLY A 70 1.56 -9.25 8.32
C GLY A 70 0.80 -10.56 8.15
N LEU A 71 1.33 -11.53 7.40
CA LEU A 71 0.73 -12.87 7.35
C LEU A 71 0.82 -13.62 8.69
N LYS A 72 1.86 -13.36 9.49
CA LYS A 72 2.02 -13.96 10.83
C LYS A 72 1.10 -13.32 11.85
N ASP A 73 1.03 -12.00 11.86
CA ASP A 73 0.19 -11.22 12.76
C ASP A 73 -0.49 -10.06 12.00
N PRO A 74 -1.68 -10.30 11.41
CA PRO A 74 -2.33 -9.34 10.53
C PRO A 74 -2.62 -8.01 11.21
N VAL A 75 -3.07 -8.05 12.46
CA VAL A 75 -3.51 -6.88 13.22
C VAL A 75 -2.33 -6.01 13.61
N LYS A 76 -1.28 -6.62 14.17
CA LYS A 76 -0.06 -5.90 14.60
C LYS A 76 0.62 -5.18 13.44
N TRP A 77 0.61 -5.76 12.25
CA TRP A 77 1.23 -5.19 11.05
C TRP A 77 0.28 -4.39 10.16
N SER A 78 -0.98 -4.18 10.60
CA SER A 78 -1.96 -3.36 9.87
C SER A 78 -1.50 -1.94 9.52
N PRO A 79 -0.56 -1.28 10.25
CA PRO A 79 0.04 -0.03 9.78
C PRO A 79 0.71 -0.11 8.40
N ILE A 80 1.16 -1.30 7.96
CA ILE A 80 1.74 -1.50 6.62
C ILE A 80 0.65 -1.39 5.53
N LEU A 81 -0.53 -1.99 5.75
CA LEU A 81 -1.66 -1.81 4.83
C LEU A 81 -2.13 -0.36 4.81
N LEU A 82 -2.15 0.31 5.96
CA LEU A 82 -2.45 1.74 6.04
C LEU A 82 -1.44 2.58 5.26
N LEU A 83 -0.15 2.34 5.44
CA LEU A 83 0.91 3.04 4.72
C LEU A 83 0.76 2.85 3.20
N GLN A 84 0.50 1.62 2.76
CA GLN A 84 0.26 1.32 1.35
C GLN A 84 -0.96 2.03 0.79
N PHE A 85 -2.06 2.08 1.55
CA PHE A 85 -3.26 2.81 1.18
C PHE A 85 -2.97 4.29 1.03
N VAL A 86 -2.37 4.92 2.05
CA VAL A 86 -2.03 6.35 2.05
C VAL A 86 -1.10 6.66 0.88
N TYR A 87 -0.05 5.87 0.67
CA TYR A 87 0.87 6.02 -0.46
C TYR A 87 0.13 6.04 -1.80
N LYS A 88 -0.75 5.07 -2.07
CA LYS A 88 -1.47 4.98 -3.34
C LYS A 88 -2.51 6.10 -3.50
N VAL A 89 -3.21 6.46 -2.44
CA VAL A 89 -4.15 7.59 -2.44
C VAL A 89 -3.42 8.90 -2.70
N THR A 90 -2.28 9.14 -2.06
CA THR A 90 -1.43 10.30 -2.33
C THR A 90 -0.95 10.31 -3.78
N TRP A 91 -0.52 9.17 -4.32
CA TRP A 91 -0.13 9.06 -5.72
C TRP A 91 -1.29 9.38 -6.68
N PHE A 92 -2.50 8.86 -6.42
CA PHE A 92 -3.68 9.19 -7.23
C PHE A 92 -4.03 10.68 -7.19
N MET A 93 -4.04 11.29 -6.00
CA MET A 93 -4.47 12.67 -5.85
C MET A 93 -3.41 13.67 -6.32
N ALA A 94 -2.15 13.47 -5.90
CA ALA A 94 -1.08 14.43 -6.14
C ALA A 94 -0.36 14.19 -7.47
N VAL A 95 -0.17 12.95 -7.90
CA VAL A 95 0.54 12.66 -9.16
C VAL A 95 -0.46 12.57 -10.30
N VAL A 96 -1.35 11.57 -10.27
CA VAL A 96 -2.31 11.34 -11.37
C VAL A 96 -3.28 12.52 -11.51
N GLY A 97 -3.84 13.00 -10.40
CA GLY A 97 -4.79 14.12 -10.40
C GLY A 97 -4.20 15.42 -10.93
N LEU A 98 -2.97 15.77 -10.52
CA LEU A 98 -2.30 16.97 -11.04
C LEU A 98 -1.89 16.81 -12.51
N MET A 99 -1.36 15.65 -12.91
CA MET A 99 -1.00 15.39 -14.31
C MET A 99 -2.23 15.42 -15.22
N ALA A 100 -3.36 14.85 -14.78
CA ALA A 100 -4.61 14.89 -15.52
C ALA A 100 -5.10 16.33 -15.70
N LYS A 101 -5.04 17.16 -14.65
CA LYS A 101 -5.42 18.58 -14.71
C LYS A 101 -4.53 19.38 -15.68
N ARG A 102 -3.26 18.99 -15.83
CA ARG A 102 -2.31 19.63 -16.76
C ARG A 102 -2.37 19.08 -18.18
N GLY A 103 -3.16 18.02 -18.44
CA GLY A 103 -3.20 17.34 -19.74
C GLY A 103 -1.93 16.52 -20.05
N GLU A 104 -1.11 16.21 -19.03
CA GLU A 104 0.15 15.48 -19.16
C GLU A 104 -0.02 13.96 -18.99
N LEU A 105 -1.21 13.51 -18.58
CA LEU A 105 -1.49 12.11 -18.30
C LEU A 105 -1.74 11.32 -19.60
N GLU A 106 -0.77 10.50 -19.99
CA GLU A 106 -0.90 9.61 -21.14
C GLU A 106 -1.41 8.22 -20.73
N LEU A 107 -2.72 8.00 -20.89
CA LEU A 107 -3.42 6.80 -20.43
C LEU A 107 -2.94 5.49 -21.09
N SER A 108 -2.42 5.54 -22.32
CA SER A 108 -1.84 4.38 -23.03
C SER A 108 -0.69 3.75 -22.22
N SER A 109 0.10 4.58 -21.54
CA SER A 109 1.24 4.15 -20.71
C SER A 109 0.88 3.98 -19.23
N ALA A 110 -0.09 4.75 -18.72
CA ALA A 110 -0.40 4.76 -17.28
C ALA A 110 -1.51 3.79 -16.86
N SER A 111 -2.33 3.29 -17.80
CA SER A 111 -3.57 2.54 -17.51
C SER A 111 -3.36 1.31 -16.63
N TYR A 112 -2.39 0.45 -16.95
CA TYR A 112 -2.13 -0.77 -16.16
C TYR A 112 -1.77 -0.46 -14.71
N LEU A 113 -0.94 0.57 -14.50
CA LEU A 113 -0.53 0.99 -13.15
C LEU A 113 -1.72 1.59 -12.39
N ILE A 114 -2.50 2.46 -13.05
CA ILE A 114 -3.72 3.07 -12.49
C ILE A 114 -4.72 1.99 -12.07
N ILE A 115 -5.03 1.03 -12.95
CA ILE A 115 -6.00 -0.04 -12.66
C ILE A 115 -5.50 -0.93 -11.52
N GLY A 116 -4.23 -1.34 -11.56
CA GLY A 116 -3.64 -2.15 -10.50
C GLY A 116 -3.67 -1.45 -9.14
N TYR A 117 -3.33 -0.16 -9.11
CA TYR A 117 -3.35 0.63 -7.88
C TYR A 117 -4.77 0.87 -7.37
N ALA A 118 -5.74 1.09 -8.25
CA ALA A 118 -7.13 1.25 -7.87
C ALA A 118 -7.68 -0.04 -7.22
N ALA A 119 -7.33 -1.21 -7.78
CA ALA A 119 -7.69 -2.49 -7.19
C ALA A 119 -7.06 -2.69 -5.80
N MET A 120 -5.79 -2.32 -5.63
CA MET A 120 -5.10 -2.38 -4.34
C MET A 120 -5.76 -1.45 -3.30
N VAL A 121 -6.09 -0.21 -3.68
CA VAL A 121 -6.76 0.76 -2.79
C VAL A 121 -8.14 0.26 -2.38
N ALA A 122 -8.92 -0.31 -3.31
CA ALA A 122 -10.21 -0.92 -3.00
C ALA A 122 -10.06 -2.11 -2.03
N GLY A 123 -9.05 -2.95 -2.25
CA GLY A 123 -8.70 -4.06 -1.37
C GLY A 123 -8.31 -3.58 0.04
N ASP A 124 -7.50 -2.53 0.14
CA ASP A 124 -7.09 -1.93 1.42
C ASP A 124 -8.31 -1.34 2.15
N LEU A 125 -9.18 -0.62 1.44
CA LEU A 125 -10.40 -0.04 2.04
C LEU A 125 -11.29 -1.11 2.68
N TRP A 126 -11.40 -2.26 2.02
CA TRP A 126 -12.15 -3.40 2.52
C TRP A 126 -11.43 -4.18 3.63
N ALA A 127 -10.11 -4.37 3.53
CA ALA A 127 -9.34 -5.22 4.43
C ALA A 127 -8.88 -4.52 5.72
N VAL A 128 -8.53 -3.23 5.66
CA VAL A 128 -7.91 -2.50 6.77
C VAL A 128 -8.88 -2.36 7.96
N PRO A 129 -8.46 -2.71 9.19
CA PRO A 129 -9.29 -2.56 10.38
C PRO A 129 -9.28 -1.10 10.87
N TRP A 130 -10.00 -0.23 10.16
CA TRP A 130 -10.04 1.22 10.41
C TRP A 130 -10.33 1.58 11.86
N GLY A 131 -11.29 0.90 12.49
CA GLY A 131 -11.63 1.13 13.90
C GLY A 131 -10.46 0.84 14.85
N TYR A 132 -9.66 -0.20 14.58
CA TYR A 132 -8.48 -0.53 15.39
C TYR A 132 -7.36 0.52 15.21
N LEU A 133 -7.14 0.97 13.97
CA LEU A 133 -6.08 1.92 13.64
C LEU A 133 -6.41 3.37 14.04
N LEU A 134 -7.68 3.75 13.99
CA LEU A 134 -8.16 5.11 14.29
C LEU A 134 -8.59 5.27 15.76
N LYS A 135 -8.72 4.17 16.52
CA LYS A 135 -8.96 4.26 17.96
C LYS A 135 -7.72 4.83 18.64
N SER A 136 -7.79 6.13 18.87
CA SER A 136 -6.77 6.93 19.51
C SER A 136 -6.35 6.34 20.84
N ARG A 137 -5.04 6.29 21.08
CA ARG A 137 -4.44 6.09 22.41
C ARG A 137 -4.68 7.30 23.34
N ALA A 138 -5.72 8.10 23.11
CA ALA A 138 -6.13 9.24 23.93
C ALA A 138 -6.36 8.85 25.40
N GLU A 139 -6.70 7.58 25.67
CA GLU A 139 -6.84 7.07 27.03
C GLU A 139 -5.50 6.82 27.75
N SER A 140 -4.39 6.59 27.02
CA SER A 140 -3.06 6.42 27.64
C SER A 140 -2.42 7.75 28.08
N GLY A 141 -2.88 8.90 27.57
CA GLY A 141 -2.41 10.23 28.01
C GLY A 141 -3.21 10.78 29.20
N ALA A 142 -4.47 10.38 29.35
CA ALA A 142 -5.33 10.80 30.46
C ALA A 142 -5.02 10.06 31.77
N GLY A 143 -4.61 8.79 31.70
CA GLY A 143 -4.21 8.00 32.88
C GLY A 143 -2.92 8.49 33.56
N LEU A 144 -2.04 9.19 32.83
CA LEU A 144 -0.79 9.72 33.39
C LEU A 144 -0.95 11.07 34.10
N LYS A 145 -2.06 11.78 33.88
CA LYS A 145 -2.38 13.06 34.55
C LYS A 145 -3.23 12.91 35.81
N ALA A 146 -3.86 11.76 36.03
CA ALA A 146 -4.67 11.49 37.24
C ALA A 146 -3.87 10.91 38.42
N SER A 147 -2.55 10.79 38.29
CA SER A 147 -1.63 10.22 39.29
C SER A 147 -0.60 11.25 39.80
N ARG A 148 -0.88 12.55 39.68
CA ARG A 148 -0.07 13.62 40.27
C ARG A 148 -0.93 14.51 41.15
#